data_AF-A0A662GB14-F1
#
_entry.id   AF-A0A662GB14-F1
#
_cell.length_a   1.000
_cell.length_b   1.000
_cell.length_c   1.000
_cell.angle_alpha   90.00
_cell.angle_beta   90.00
_cell.angle_gamma   90.00
#
_symmetry.space_group_name_H-M   'P 1'
#
loop_
_entity.id
_entity.type
_entity.pdbx_description
1 polymer ?
#
loop_
_entity_poly.entity_id
_entity_poly.type
_entity_poly.pdbx_seq_one_letter_code
_entity_poly.pdbx_strand_id
1 'polypeptide(L)'
;MLGFTLKKNKIAKDLELARAKRAAVKGDVIKINVEGKFTCWLVRSSKGDKFYIIIPERFCSCSNFIFRKILKRGKICYHLLAQMYAAEHGLEREVKINWIEFEEKYFRKIVLGILS
;
A
#
# COMPACT_ATOMS: atom_id res chain seq x y z
N MET A 1 7.87 -17.88 29.22
CA MET A 1 7.25 -18.02 27.87
C MET A 1 6.62 -16.73 27.34
N LEU A 2 5.95 -15.91 28.17
CA LEU A 2 5.36 -14.62 27.74
C LEU A 2 6.35 -13.59 27.17
N GLY A 3 7.55 -13.45 27.77
CA GLY A 3 8.55 -12.45 27.33
C GLY A 3 9.08 -12.67 25.91
N PHE A 4 9.14 -13.93 25.45
CA PHE A 4 9.59 -14.27 24.10
C PHE A 4 8.54 -13.91 23.03
N THR A 5 7.26 -14.13 23.34
CA THR A 5 6.13 -13.77 22.46
C THR A 5 5.99 -12.25 22.30
N LEU A 6 6.16 -11.49 23.39
CA LEU A 6 6.14 -10.02 23.36
C LEU A 6 7.30 -9.45 22.52
N LYS A 7 8.51 -10.02 22.66
CA LYS A 7 9.69 -9.62 21.88
C LYS A 7 9.50 -9.89 20.37
N LYS A 8 8.92 -11.04 20.00
CA LYS A 8 8.58 -11.37 18.60
C LYS A 8 7.57 -10.39 17.98
N ASN A 9 6.54 -9.99 18.75
CA ASN A 9 5.54 -9.03 18.28
C ASN A 9 6.12 -7.63 18.03
N LYS A 10 7.07 -7.18 18.86
CA LYS A 10 7.78 -5.92 18.65
C LYS A 10 8.61 -5.96 17.37
N ILE A 11 9.45 -6.99 17.20
CA ILE A 11 10.30 -7.16 16.01
C ILE A 11 9.48 -7.18 14.71
N ALA A 12 8.34 -7.88 14.70
CA ALA A 12 7.48 -7.94 13.52
C ALA A 12 6.90 -6.56 13.14
N LYS A 13 6.48 -5.76 14.12
CA LYS A 13 6.00 -4.40 13.91
C LYS A 13 7.11 -3.48 13.39
N ASP A 14 8.29 -3.55 13.99
CA ASP A 14 9.46 -2.75 13.56
C ASP A 14 9.85 -3.08 12.10
N LEU A 15 9.75 -4.36 11.72
CA LEU A 15 10.00 -4.78 10.34
C LEU A 15 8.95 -4.28 9.35
N GLU A 16 7.65 -4.30 9.71
CA GLU A 16 6.59 -3.72 8.86
C GLU A 16 6.77 -2.22 8.69
N LEU A 17 7.13 -1.51 9.77
CA LEU A 17 7.43 -0.08 9.71
C LEU A 17 8.64 0.21 8.82
N ALA A 18 9.72 -0.55 8.95
CA ALA A 18 10.91 -0.41 8.11
C ALA A 18 10.60 -0.70 6.62
N ARG A 19 9.71 -1.65 6.33
CA ARG A 19 9.22 -1.90 4.95
C ARG A 19 8.39 -0.73 4.43
N ALA A 20 7.49 -0.20 5.25
CA ALA A 20 6.65 0.94 4.90
C ALA A 20 7.49 2.19 4.55
N LYS A 21 8.44 2.54 5.42
CA LYS A 21 9.37 3.66 5.19
C LYS A 21 10.17 3.49 3.90
N ARG A 22 10.71 2.29 3.65
CA ARG A 22 11.45 2.00 2.41
C ARG A 22 10.58 2.20 1.16
N ALA A 23 9.34 1.71 1.17
CA ALA A 23 8.41 1.89 0.05
C ALA A 23 8.09 3.38 -0.18
N ALA A 24 7.85 4.14 0.88
CA ALA A 24 7.60 5.58 0.79
C ALA A 24 8.79 6.34 0.20
N VAL A 25 10.00 6.14 0.75
CA VAL A 25 11.22 6.83 0.31
C VAL A 25 11.60 6.47 -1.13
N LYS A 26 11.35 5.23 -1.55
CA LYS A 26 11.62 4.77 -2.93
C LYS A 26 10.66 5.38 -3.96
N GLY A 27 9.59 6.06 -3.54
CA GLY A 27 8.56 6.59 -4.44
C GLY A 27 7.60 5.52 -4.96
N ASP A 28 7.48 4.40 -4.23
CA ASP A 28 6.54 3.33 -4.55
C ASP A 28 5.08 3.69 -4.16
N VAL A 29 4.86 4.83 -3.49
CA VAL A 29 3.55 5.42 -3.18
C VAL A 29 3.20 6.48 -4.23
N ILE A 30 2.13 6.23 -4.98
CA ILE A 30 1.71 7.06 -6.11
C ILE A 30 0.31 7.57 -5.86
N LYS A 31 0.12 8.88 -5.98
CA LYS A 31 -1.20 9.51 -6.01
C LYS A 31 -1.53 9.83 -7.47
N ILE A 32 -2.50 9.13 -8.02
CA ILE A 32 -2.93 9.28 -9.41
C ILE A 32 -4.18 10.13 -9.44
N ASN A 33 -4.14 11.21 -10.23
CA ASN A 33 -5.30 11.98 -10.60
C ASN A 33 -5.66 11.65 -12.06
N VAL A 34 -6.77 10.95 -12.24
CA VAL A 34 -7.33 10.63 -13.55
C VAL A 34 -8.26 11.76 -13.97
N GLU A 35 -7.89 12.45 -15.04
CA GLU A 35 -8.57 13.66 -15.51
C GLU A 35 -10.08 13.46 -15.68
N GLY A 36 -10.86 14.32 -15.02
CA GLY A 36 -12.32 14.31 -15.07
C GLY A 36 -12.99 13.07 -14.45
N LYS A 37 -12.25 12.18 -13.79
CA LYS A 37 -12.80 10.92 -13.25
C LYS A 37 -12.62 10.78 -11.74
N PHE A 38 -11.40 10.51 -11.26
CA PHE A 38 -11.16 10.25 -9.84
C PHE A 38 -9.69 10.42 -9.47
N THR A 39 -9.43 10.53 -8.16
CA THR A 39 -8.09 10.41 -7.59
C THR A 39 -7.98 9.10 -6.81
N CYS A 40 -6.87 8.38 -6.96
CA CYS A 40 -6.60 7.17 -6.20
C CYS A 40 -5.14 7.08 -5.77
N TRP A 41 -4.89 6.25 -4.75
CA TRP A 41 -3.55 5.95 -4.27
C TRP A 41 -3.18 4.52 -4.61
N LEU A 42 -1.99 4.35 -5.16
CA LEU A 42 -1.41 3.04 -5.44
C LEU A 42 -0.11 2.89 -4.65
N VAL A 43 0.11 1.69 -4.11
CA VAL A 43 1.41 1.30 -3.56
C VAL A 43 1.92 0.09 -4.36
N ARG A 44 3.14 0.19 -4.88
CA ARG A 44 3.77 -0.87 -5.65
C ARG A 44 4.07 -2.10 -4.76
N SER A 45 3.90 -3.30 -5.31
CA SER A 45 4.34 -4.53 -4.65
C SER A 45 5.85 -4.54 -4.41
N SER A 46 6.32 -5.29 -3.42
CA SER A 46 7.75 -5.45 -3.15
C SER A 46 8.53 -6.04 -4.33
N LYS A 47 7.88 -6.88 -5.15
CA LYS A 47 8.44 -7.44 -6.39
C LYS A 47 8.40 -6.47 -7.57
N GLY A 48 7.65 -5.37 -7.46
CA GLY A 48 7.57 -4.30 -8.45
C GLY A 48 6.62 -4.54 -9.62
N ASP A 49 6.00 -5.72 -9.67
CA ASP A 49 5.17 -6.23 -10.77
C ASP A 49 3.70 -5.83 -10.68
N LYS A 50 3.23 -5.41 -9.51
CA LYS A 50 1.82 -5.16 -9.19
C LYS A 50 1.62 -3.85 -8.44
N PHE A 51 0.38 -3.39 -8.41
CA PHE A 51 -0.05 -2.27 -7.57
C PHE A 51 -1.22 -2.68 -6.67
N TYR A 52 -1.25 -2.13 -5.46
CA TYR A 52 -2.37 -2.24 -4.55
C TYR A 52 -3.07 -0.90 -4.42
N ILE A 53 -4.39 -0.89 -4.59
CA ILE A 53 -5.23 0.28 -4.35
C ILE A 53 -5.31 0.53 -2.84
N ILE A 54 -5.13 1.79 -2.46
CA ILE A 54 -5.25 2.28 -1.09
C ILE A 54 -6.40 3.29 -1.02
N ILE A 55 -7.25 3.12 -0.02
CA ILE A 55 -8.07 4.21 0.51
C ILE A 55 -7.39 4.62 1.81
N PRO A 56 -6.85 5.84 1.91
CA PRO A 56 -6.08 6.29 3.08
C PRO A 56 -6.77 5.94 4.39
N GLU A 57 -5.99 5.44 5.35
CA GLU A 57 -6.40 4.98 6.69
C GLU A 57 -7.46 3.85 6.76
N ARG A 58 -8.07 3.48 5.62
CA ARG A 58 -9.29 2.66 5.60
C ARG A 58 -9.10 1.30 4.95
N PHE A 59 -8.38 1.23 3.84
CA PHE A 59 -8.35 0.04 2.99
C PHE A 59 -7.04 -0.13 2.22
N CYS A 60 -6.62 -1.38 2.08
CA CYS A 60 -5.62 -1.80 1.10
C CYS A 60 -6.11 -3.05 0.37
N SER A 61 -5.94 -3.09 -0.95
CA SER A 61 -6.38 -4.22 -1.77
C SER A 61 -5.47 -5.46 -1.70
N CYS A 62 -4.40 -5.45 -0.88
CA CYS A 62 -3.54 -6.62 -0.75
C CYS A 62 -4.21 -7.73 0.08
N SER A 63 -3.95 -8.98 -0.28
CA SER A 63 -4.47 -10.16 0.40
C SER A 63 -4.20 -10.14 1.91
N ASN A 64 -3.01 -9.72 2.36
CA ASN A 64 -2.67 -9.60 3.78
C ASN A 64 -3.65 -8.68 4.54
N PHE A 65 -4.04 -7.54 3.97
CA PHE A 65 -5.03 -6.65 4.59
C PHE A 65 -6.42 -7.30 4.63
N ILE A 66 -6.86 -7.88 3.52
CA ILE A 66 -8.16 -8.54 3.39
C ILE A 66 -8.30 -9.67 4.42
N PHE A 67 -7.32 -10.59 4.49
CA PHE A 67 -7.35 -11.69 5.44
C PHE A 67 -7.26 -11.20 6.89
N ARG A 68 -6.50 -10.15 7.20
CA ARG A 68 -6.48 -9.58 8.55
C ARG A 68 -7.83 -9.01 8.97
N LYS A 69 -8.58 -8.39 8.05
CA LYS A 69 -9.95 -7.91 8.31
C LYS A 69 -10.91 -9.07 8.55
N ILE A 70 -10.90 -10.08 7.66
CA ILE A 70 -11.74 -11.28 7.77
C ILE A 70 -11.47 -12.00 9.10
N LEU A 71 -10.20 -12.19 9.45
CA LEU A 71 -9.76 -12.88 10.67
C LEU A 71 -9.79 -11.99 11.93
N LYS A 72 -10.20 -10.72 11.81
CA LYS A 72 -10.19 -9.73 12.92
C LYS A 72 -8.81 -9.54 13.59
N ARG A 73 -7.70 -9.67 12.83
CA ARG A 73 -6.29 -9.62 13.29
C ARG A 73 -5.60 -8.26 13.10
N GLY A 74 -6.29 -7.18 13.46
CA GLY A 74 -5.79 -5.81 13.29
C GLY A 74 -6.01 -5.23 11.90
N LYS A 75 -5.73 -3.94 11.73
CA LYS A 75 -6.17 -3.16 10.56
C LYS A 75 -5.07 -2.76 9.59
N ILE A 76 -3.81 -3.07 9.86
CA ILE A 76 -2.69 -2.38 9.20
C ILE A 76 -1.80 -3.39 8.48
N CYS A 77 -1.60 -3.17 7.18
CA CYS A 77 -0.55 -3.79 6.38
C CYS A 77 0.52 -2.73 6.08
N TYR A 78 1.73 -3.17 5.70
CA TYR A 78 2.82 -2.22 5.42
C TYR A 78 2.52 -1.26 4.25
N HIS A 79 1.66 -1.62 3.29
CA HIS A 79 1.28 -0.72 2.19
C HIS A 79 0.44 0.47 2.69
N LEU A 80 -0.50 0.22 3.61
CA LEU A 80 -1.30 1.27 4.22
C LEU A 80 -0.40 2.19 5.07
N LEU A 81 0.54 1.61 5.83
CA LEU A 81 1.57 2.38 6.54
C LEU A 81 2.44 3.20 5.60
N ALA A 82 2.83 2.64 4.46
CA ALA A 82 3.67 3.35 3.49
C ALA A 82 2.94 4.57 2.95
N GLN A 83 1.65 4.44 2.61
CA GLN A 83 0.85 5.57 2.14
C GLN A 83 0.67 6.63 3.22
N MET A 84 0.34 6.23 4.46
CA MET A 84 0.23 7.19 5.59
C MET A 84 1.54 7.94 5.84
N TYR A 85 2.66 7.22 5.87
CA TYR A 85 3.98 7.81 6.06
C TYR A 85 4.34 8.77 4.92
N ALA A 86 4.07 8.37 3.67
CA ALA A 86 4.34 9.21 2.51
C ALA A 86 3.49 10.49 2.52
N ALA A 87 2.20 10.39 2.89
CA ALA A 87 1.32 11.55 3.01
C ALA A 87 1.80 12.52 4.10
N GLU A 88 2.19 12.01 5.26
CA GLU A 88 2.72 12.81 6.38
C GLU A 88 4.02 13.54 6.02
N HIS A 89 4.86 12.94 5.17
CA HIS A 89 6.20 13.45 4.84
C HIS A 89 6.30 14.06 3.43
N GLY A 90 5.20 14.20 2.70
CA GLY A 90 5.21 14.74 1.33
C GLY A 90 5.97 13.89 0.32
N LEU A 91 6.02 12.56 0.51
CA LEU A 91 6.74 11.61 -0.36
C LEU A 91 5.82 10.95 -1.41
N GLU A 92 4.56 11.36 -1.50
CA GLU A 92 3.64 10.85 -2.50
C GLU A 92 4.04 11.34 -3.90
N ARG A 93 4.31 10.41 -4.81
CA ARG A 93 4.55 10.78 -6.21
C ARG A 93 3.23 11.08 -6.89
N GLU A 94 2.99 12.35 -7.20
CA GLU A 94 1.79 12.76 -7.92
C GLU A 94 1.93 12.50 -9.44
N VAL A 95 0.88 11.94 -10.03
CA VAL A 95 0.78 11.64 -11.46
C VAL A 95 -0.58 12.10 -11.96
N LYS A 96 -0.62 13.00 -12.94
CA LYS A 96 -1.83 13.39 -13.67
C LYS A 96 -1.84 12.69 -15.02
N ILE A 97 -2.92 11.98 -15.33
CA ILE A 97 -3.06 11.19 -16.55
C ILE A 97 -4.52 11.15 -17.00
N ASN A 98 -4.74 10.86 -18.28
CA ASN A 98 -6.07 10.55 -18.78
C ASN A 98 -6.47 9.08 -18.51
N TRP A 99 -7.71 8.72 -18.85
CA TRP A 99 -8.25 7.38 -18.63
C TRP A 99 -7.51 6.29 -19.41
N ILE A 100 -7.14 6.55 -20.67
CA ILE A 100 -6.46 5.57 -21.54
C ILE A 100 -5.08 5.23 -20.96
N GLU A 101 -4.32 6.24 -20.56
CA GLU A 101 -3.03 6.04 -19.90
C GLU A 101 -3.15 5.29 -18.58
N PHE A 102 -4.22 5.53 -17.82
CA PHE A 102 -4.47 4.80 -16.58
C PHE A 102 -4.68 3.30 -16.85
N GLU A 103 -5.51 2.97 -17.84
CA GLU A 103 -5.79 1.60 -18.24
C GLU A 103 -4.51 0.87 -18.69
N GLU A 104 -3.75 1.50 -19.60
CA GLU A 104 -2.53 0.93 -20.16
C GLU A 104 -1.44 0.71 -19.10
N LYS A 105 -1.22 1.69 -18.22
CA LYS A 105 -0.07 1.68 -17.29
C LYS A 105 -0.36 0.96 -15.98
N TYR A 106 -1.59 1.02 -15.47
CA TYR A 106 -1.91 0.63 -14.10
C TYR A 106 -2.97 -0.46 -13.98
N PHE A 107 -4.04 -0.40 -14.78
CA PHE A 107 -5.22 -1.25 -14.54
C PHE A 107 -4.89 -2.74 -14.48
N ARG A 108 -4.16 -3.27 -15.47
CA ARG A 108 -3.72 -4.68 -15.47
C ARG A 108 -2.94 -5.06 -14.21
N LYS A 109 -2.02 -4.19 -13.77
CA LYS A 109 -1.17 -4.44 -12.60
C LYS A 109 -1.93 -4.35 -11.27
N ILE A 110 -2.99 -3.54 -11.22
CA ILE A 110 -3.91 -3.47 -10.10
C ILE A 110 -4.71 -4.77 -10.00
N VAL A 111 -5.32 -5.21 -11.10
CA VAL A 111 -6.11 -6.45 -11.14
C VAL A 111 -5.25 -7.66 -10.72
N LEU A 112 -4.03 -7.77 -11.25
CA LEU A 112 -3.07 -8.80 -10.85
C LEU A 112 -2.65 -8.73 -9.37
N GLY A 113 -2.72 -7.53 -8.77
CA GLY A 113 -2.48 -7.32 -7.34
C GLY A 113 -3.63 -7.82 -6.46
N ILE A 114 -4.86 -7.64 -6.92
CA ILE A 114 -6.07 -8.07 -6.20
C ILE A 114 -6.21 -9.60 -6.24
N LEU A 115 -5.88 -10.23 -7.37
CA LEU A 115 -6.06 -11.68 -7.59
C LEU A 115 -4.93 -12.55 -7.01
N SER A 116 -4.05 -12.01 -6.16
CA SER A 116 -2.89 -12.73 -5.59
C SER A 116 -2.81 -12.69 -4.08
#